data_AF-A0A973SK38-F1
#
_entry.id   AF-A0A973SK38-F1
#
_cell.length_a   1.000
_cell.length_b   1.000
_cell.length_c   1.000
_cell.angle_alpha   90.00
_cell.angle_beta   90.00
_cell.angle_gamma   90.00
#
_symmetry.space_group_name_H-M   'P 1'
#
loop_
_entity.id
_entity.type
_entity.pdbx_description
1 polymer ?
#
loop_
_entity_poly.entity_id
_entity_poly.type
_entity_poly.pdbx_seq_one_letter_code
_entity_poly.pdbx_strand_id
1 'polypeptide(L)' 'RRAVAAGLRAELVPASRGSLGARIRAQRLVPYQLVVGPREVAGGVPSVRLRDGSQAGGVAVEELAARARPRFQGS' A
#
# COMPACT_ATOMS: atom_id res chain seq x y z
N ARG A 1 13.02 -2.20 0.81
CA ARG A 1 12.45 -0.84 0.54
C ARG A 1 11.86 -0.74 -0.89
N ARG A 2 11.03 -1.70 -1.33
CA ARG A 2 10.57 -1.80 -2.74
C ARG A 2 9.74 -0.60 -3.21
N ALA A 3 8.79 -0.13 -2.40
CA ALA A 3 7.91 0.97 -2.80
C ALA A 3 8.70 2.27 -3.08
N VAL A 4 9.63 2.62 -2.19
CA VAL A 4 10.50 3.79 -2.37
C VAL A 4 11.37 3.64 -3.61
N ALA A 5 11.95 2.44 -3.83
CA ALA A 5 12.73 2.16 -5.04
C ALA A 5 11.89 2.26 -6.33
N ALA A 6 10.59 1.97 -6.27
CA ALA A 6 9.65 2.13 -7.38
C ALA A 6 9.15 3.58 -7.57
N GLY A 7 9.68 4.55 -6.81
CA GLY A 7 9.32 5.97 -6.91
C GLY A 7 8.09 6.38 -6.09
N LEU A 8 7.58 5.51 -5.22
CA LEU A 8 6.48 5.86 -4.31
C LEU A 8 7.00 6.58 -3.06
N ARG A 9 6.23 7.55 -2.59
CA ARG A 9 6.34 8.02 -1.20
C ARG A 9 5.64 7.02 -0.30
N ALA A 10 6.40 6.37 0.57
CA ALA A 10 5.90 5.31 1.45
C ALA A 10 6.43 5.49 2.87
N GLU A 11 5.54 5.30 3.85
CA GLU A 11 5.86 5.27 5.28
C GLU A 11 5.56 3.87 5.82
N LEU A 12 6.42 3.37 6.71
CA LEU A 12 6.19 2.10 7.41
C LEU A 12 5.60 2.39 8.79
N VAL A 13 4.40 1.87 9.07
CA VAL A 13 3.82 1.93 10.42
C VAL A 13 4.22 0.66 11.19
N PRO A 14 4.97 0.78 12.31
CA PRO A 14 5.47 -0.37 13.04
C PRO A 14 4.34 -1.15 13.74
N ALA A 15 4.55 -2.44 13.93
CA ALA A 15 3.58 -3.33 14.59
C ALA A 15 3.30 -2.95 16.05
N SER A 16 4.25 -2.27 16.71
CA SER A 16 4.10 -1.76 18.08
C SER A 16 3.06 -0.63 18.22
N ARG A 17 2.60 -0.03 17.11
CA ARG A 17 1.63 1.09 17.12
C ARG A 17 0.17 0.63 17.23
N GLY A 18 -0.11 -0.32 18.12
CA GLY A 18 -1.44 -0.90 18.35
C GLY A 18 -1.81 -2.03 17.39
N SER A 19 -3.08 -2.42 17.37
CA SER A 19 -3.56 -3.52 16.50
C SER A 19 -3.48 -3.17 15.01
N LEU A 20 -3.49 -4.18 14.13
CA LEU A 20 -3.50 -3.96 12.68
C LEU A 20 -4.69 -3.07 12.25
N GLY A 21 -5.88 -3.35 12.76
CA GLY A 21 -7.08 -2.57 12.47
C GLY A 21 -6.95 -1.11 12.91
N ALA A 22 -6.37 -0.84 14.08
CA ALA A 22 -6.12 0.52 14.56
C ALA A 22 -5.16 1.27 13.62
N ARG A 23 -4.08 0.63 13.18
CA ARG A 23 -3.12 1.23 12.24
C ARG A 23 -3.75 1.53 10.88
N ILE A 24 -4.55 0.60 10.35
CA ILE A 24 -5.29 0.79 9.10
C ILE A 24 -6.26 1.99 9.22
N ARG A 25 -7.00 2.06 10.34
CA ARG A 25 -7.98 3.14 10.57
C ARG A 25 -7.30 4.51 10.73
N ALA A 26 -6.13 4.54 11.35
CA ALA A 26 -5.33 5.76 11.52
C ALA A 26 -4.80 6.30 10.19
N GLN A 27 -4.47 5.44 9.23
CA GLN A 27 -3.90 5.82 7.93
C GLN A 27 -4.93 5.87 6.79
N ARG A 28 -6.24 5.81 7.07
CA ARG A 28 -7.31 5.67 6.06
C ARG A 28 -7.33 6.71 4.93
N LEU A 29 -6.70 7.87 5.11
CA LEU A 29 -6.74 8.97 4.15
C LEU A 29 -5.65 8.87 3.07
N VAL A 30 -4.67 7.98 3.21
CA VAL A 30 -3.69 7.75 2.13
C VAL A 30 -4.37 7.01 0.96
N PRO A 31 -3.92 7.21 -0.29
CA PRO A 31 -4.55 6.58 -1.45
C PRO A 31 -4.45 5.05 -1.45
N TYR A 32 -3.33 4.52 -0.93
CA TYR A 32 -3.03 3.10 -0.90
C TYR A 32 -2.42 2.70 0.44
N GLN A 33 -2.96 1.66 1.07
CA GLN A 33 -2.35 1.03 2.25
C GLN A 33 -1.90 -0.38 1.88
N LEU A 34 -0.62 -0.68 2.10
CA LEU A 34 -0.03 -2.00 1.86
C LEU A 34 0.07 -2.72 3.20
N VAL A 35 -0.65 -3.83 3.34
CA VAL A 35 -0.55 -4.72 4.49
C VAL A 35 0.42 -5.84 4.14
N VAL A 36 1.44 -6.02 4.98
CA VAL A 36 2.48 -7.06 4.81
C VAL A 36 2.60 -7.83 6.11
N GLY A 37 1.95 -9.00 6.16
CA GLY A 37 2.12 -10.00 7.22
C GLY A 37 2.87 -11.23 6.72
N PRO A 38 2.93 -12.31 7.52
CA PRO A 38 3.66 -13.54 7.15
C PRO A 38 3.22 -14.14 5.81
N ARG A 39 1.91 -14.12 5.52
CA ARG A 39 1.36 -14.63 4.26
C ARG A 39 1.83 -13.81 3.06
N GLU A 40 1.80 -12.48 3.16
CA GLU A 40 2.25 -11.58 2.11
C GLU A 40 3.76 -11.67 1.88
N VAL A 41 4.54 -11.87 2.96
CA VAL A 41 5.98 -12.13 2.86
C VAL A 41 6.23 -13.43 2.10
N ALA A 42 5.55 -14.51 2.46
CA ALA A 42 5.69 -15.82 1.79
C ALA A 42 5.27 -15.77 0.31
N GLY A 43 4.20 -15.02 -0.01
CA GLY A 43 3.72 -14.85 -1.38
C GLY A 43 4.45 -13.76 -2.18
N GLY A 44 5.33 -12.98 -1.55
CA GLY A 44 6.07 -11.89 -2.21
C GLY A 44 5.23 -10.66 -2.58
N VAL A 45 3.91 -10.67 -2.34
CA VAL A 45 2.95 -9.64 -2.74
C VAL A 45 2.18 -9.07 -1.54
N PRO A 46 2.13 -7.74 -1.36
CA PRO A 46 1.33 -7.11 -0.31
C PRO A 46 -0.17 -7.16 -0.62
N SER A 47 -0.97 -7.21 0.44
CA SER A 47 -2.42 -6.98 0.36
C SER A 47 -2.68 -5.48 0.29
N VAL A 48 -3.36 -4.99 -0.75
CA VAL A 48 -3.62 -3.57 -0.97
C VAL A 48 -5.04 -3.18 -0.57
N ARG A 49 -5.14 -2.15 0.28
CA ARG A 49 -6.40 -1.45 0.59
C ARG A 49 -6.41 -0.09 -0.09
N LEU A 50 -7.54 0.26 -0.69
CA LEU A 50 -7.76 1.57 -1.31
C LEU A 50 -8.38 2.55 -0.31
N ARG A 51 -8.28 3.84 -0.62
CA ARG A 51 -8.85 4.93 0.21
C ARG A 51 -10.36 4.79 0.44
N ASP A 52 -11.09 4.28 -0.54
CA ASP A 52 -12.55 4.05 -0.46
C ASP A 52 -12.94 2.88 0.48
N GLY A 53 -11.95 2.21 1.08
CA GLY A 53 -12.14 1.07 1.98
C GLY A 53 -12.11 -0.29 1.28
N SER A 54 -12.17 -0.32 -0.05
CA SER A 54 -12.14 -1.57 -0.83
C SER A 54 -10.79 -2.29 -0.72
N GLN A 55 -10.82 -3.60 -0.97
CA GLN A 55 -9.66 -4.49 -0.95
C GLN A 55 -9.33 -4.91 -2.39
N ALA A 56 -8.15 -4.53 -2.87
CA ALA A 56 -7.68 -4.95 -4.19
C ALA A 56 -6.98 -6.32 -4.16
N GLY A 57 -6.83 -6.93 -2.99
CA GLY A 57 -6.11 -8.20 -2.81
C GLY A 57 -4.59 -8.04 -2.93
N GLY A 58 -3.91 -9.13 -3.32
CA GLY A 58 -2.46 -9.13 -3.53
C GLY A 58 -2.09 -8.36 -4.80
N VAL A 59 -1.26 -7.32 -4.69
CA VAL A 59 -0.84 -6.49 -5.84
C VAL A 59 0.66 -6.26 -5.77
N ALA A 60 1.38 -6.43 -6.89
CA ALA A 60 2.80 -6.17 -6.95
C ALA A 60 3.12 -4.68 -6.67
N VAL A 61 4.26 -4.40 -6.05
CA VAL A 61 4.65 -3.03 -5.70
C VAL A 61 4.86 -2.17 -6.94
N GLU A 62 5.43 -2.77 -7.98
CA GLU A 62 5.74 -2.15 -9.26
C GLU A 62 4.46 -1.80 -10.02
N GLU A 63 3.46 -2.70 -9.97
CA GLU A 63 2.14 -2.45 -10.54
C GLU A 63 1.44 -1.32 -9.80
N LEU A 64 1.49 -1.32 -8.46
CA LEU A 64 0.92 -0.24 -7.66
C LEU A 64 1.59 1.11 -7.97
N ALA A 65 2.91 1.11 -8.14
CA ALA A 65 3.66 2.30 -8.53
C ALA A 65 3.21 2.83 -9.90
N ALA A 66 2.98 1.95 -10.88
CA ALA A 66 2.46 2.33 -12.19
C ALA A 66 1.06 2.97 -12.09
N ARG A 67 0.17 2.39 -11.27
CA ARG A 67 -1.19 2.94 -11.03
C ARG A 67 -1.17 4.32 -10.37
N ALA A 68 -0.19 4.56 -9.50
CA ALA A 68 -0.05 5.81 -8.75
C ALA A 68 0.59 6.94 -9.57
N ARG A 69 1.11 6.66 -10.78
CA ARG A 69 1.71 7.69 -11.64
C ARG A 69 0.65 8.73 -12.02
N PRO A 70 0.97 10.04 -11.93
CA PRO A 70 0.11 11.08 -12.46
C PRO A 70 -0.18 10.83 -13.94
N ARG A 71 -1.46 10.95 -14.32
CA ARG A 71 -1.88 10.95 -15.72
C ARG A 71 -2.13 12.39 -16.12
N PHE A 72 -1.27 12.92 -16.96
CA PHE A 72 -1.48 14.22 -17.57
C PHE A 72 -2.11 13.98 -18.94
N GLN A 73 -3.39 14.30 -19.10
CA GLN A 73 -3.99 14.43 -20.43
C GLN A 73 -3.60 15.82 -20.95
N GLY A 74 -2.79 15.84 -22.02
CA GLY A 74 -2.49 17.07 -22.74
C GLY A 74 -3.73 17.49 -23.54
N SER A 75 -4.06 18.79 -23.47
CA SER A 75 -5.03 19.45 -24.33
C SER A 75 -4.31 20.26 -25.40
#